data_AF-A0A495XGA7-F1
#
_entry.id   AF-A0A495XGA7-F1
#
_cell.length_a   1.000
_cell.length_b   1.000
_cell.length_c   1.000
_cell.angle_alpha   90.00
_cell.angle_beta   90.00
_cell.angle_gamma   90.00
#
_symmetry.space_group_name_H-M   'P 1'
#
loop_
_entity.id
_entity.type
_entity.pdbx_description
1 polymer ?
#
loop_
_entity_poly.entity_id
_entity_poly.type
_entity_poly.pdbx_seq_one_letter_code
_entity_poly.pdbx_strand_id
1 'polypeptide(L)'
;MGLEKSDTHPLPQSEVLSPQRIEQAARSALRTRVALVGPTGAGKTTFLAALPIAAAKASWTMTGLDGESERFLGEAADLLIGQRAFPRNTKGRPTYRWRMSTEITVPGRRFFGATTRSTRVNLDLTVNHNPGACDAVIYFFDPTRPHHDPNPFTGLGPLPHRVAVCVTKCDDPSVRTRTTGRQPAEVFHDLCQTSAAHSVREAIAHTFKPENTRYYTTSAVGFHDPAESNGHPHAIPRPVNVLEPLLWLQLGQT
;
A
#
# COMPACT_ATOMS: atom_id res chain seq x y z
N MET A 1 -33.67 -20.90 24.72
CA MET A 1 -32.84 -19.73 25.12
C MET A 1 -31.41 -20.23 25.23
N GLY A 2 -30.64 -20.04 24.17
CA GLY A 2 -29.26 -20.53 24.06
C GLY A 2 -28.61 -19.81 22.91
N LEU A 3 -28.02 -18.64 23.21
CA LEU A 3 -27.28 -17.84 22.26
C LEU A 3 -26.03 -18.63 21.85
N GLU A 4 -25.97 -19.01 20.57
CA GLU A 4 -24.74 -19.49 19.93
C GLU A 4 -23.66 -18.43 20.09
N LYS A 5 -22.52 -18.85 20.65
CA LYS A 5 -21.31 -18.04 20.75
C LYS A 5 -20.84 -17.73 19.33
N SER A 6 -20.81 -16.45 18.98
CA SER A 6 -20.20 -15.97 17.75
C SER A 6 -18.72 -16.33 17.76
N ASP A 7 -18.29 -17.14 16.80
CA ASP A 7 -16.89 -17.37 16.49
C ASP A 7 -16.25 -16.07 15.99
N THR A 8 -15.81 -15.24 16.94
CA THR A 8 -14.87 -14.16 16.67
C THR A 8 -13.53 -14.81 16.32
N HIS A 9 -13.31 -15.05 15.03
CA HIS A 9 -11.95 -15.22 14.51
C HIS A 9 -11.18 -13.95 14.88
N PRO A 10 -10.14 -14.02 15.73
CA PRO A 10 -9.32 -12.86 16.00
C PRO A 10 -8.70 -12.42 14.68
N LEU A 11 -8.78 -11.12 14.41
CA LEU A 11 -7.94 -10.45 13.42
C LEU A 11 -6.52 -11.03 13.54
N PRO A 12 -5.84 -11.38 12.43
CA PRO A 12 -4.42 -11.69 12.53
C PRO A 12 -3.79 -10.49 13.19
N GLN A 13 -3.31 -10.71 14.43
CA GLN A 13 -2.53 -9.73 15.16
C GLN A 13 -1.52 -9.19 14.15
N SER A 14 -1.42 -7.87 14.05
CA SER A 14 -0.33 -7.24 13.31
C SER A 14 0.92 -8.05 13.64
N GLU A 15 1.44 -8.76 12.65
CA GLU A 15 2.58 -9.66 12.83
C GLU A 15 3.75 -8.71 13.05
N VAL A 16 3.89 -8.23 14.29
CA VAL A 16 5.02 -7.43 14.76
C VAL A 16 6.21 -8.34 14.49
N LEU A 17 6.92 -8.00 13.42
CA LEU A 17 7.98 -8.80 12.84
C LEU A 17 8.91 -9.25 13.97
N SER A 18 9.23 -10.55 14.02
CA SER A 18 10.14 -11.05 15.03
C SER A 18 11.49 -10.31 14.94
N PRO A 19 12.19 -10.04 16.07
CA PRO A 19 13.48 -9.36 16.06
C PRO A 19 14.49 -9.97 15.07
N GLN A 20 14.41 -11.28 14.83
CA GLN A 20 15.25 -12.00 13.86
C GLN A 20 14.92 -11.66 12.40
N ARG A 21 13.63 -11.59 12.02
CA ARG A 21 13.22 -11.16 10.67
C ARG A 21 13.63 -9.72 10.40
N ILE A 22 13.48 -8.88 11.42
CA ILE A 22 13.90 -7.49 11.42
C ILE A 22 15.42 -7.38 11.23
N GLU A 23 16.22 -8.16 11.95
CA GLU A 23 17.67 -8.16 11.82
C GLU A 23 18.15 -8.71 10.46
N GLN A 24 17.46 -9.71 9.92
CA GLN A 24 17.72 -10.24 8.58
C GLN A 24 17.37 -9.22 7.48
N ALA A 25 16.24 -8.52 7.61
CA ALA A 25 15.89 -7.38 6.75
C ALA A 25 16.86 -6.20 6.91
N ALA A 26 17.47 -6.00 8.08
CA ALA A 26 18.51 -4.99 8.28
C ALA A 26 19.83 -5.37 7.57
N ARG A 27 20.14 -6.67 7.50
CA ARG A 27 21.38 -7.18 6.87
C ARG A 27 21.28 -7.30 5.36
N SER A 28 20.09 -7.60 4.83
CA SER A 28 19.83 -7.68 3.39
C SER A 28 19.15 -6.39 2.98
N ALA A 29 19.77 -5.55 2.16
CA ALA A 29 19.04 -4.45 1.52
C ALA A 29 17.93 -5.06 0.66
N LEU A 30 16.71 -5.16 1.22
CA LEU A 30 15.59 -5.79 0.55
C LEU A 30 15.24 -4.93 -0.65
N ARG A 31 15.37 -5.50 -1.84
CA ARG A 31 15.00 -4.84 -3.08
C ARG A 31 13.68 -5.42 -3.54
N THR A 32 12.73 -4.56 -3.85
CA THR A 32 11.44 -4.99 -4.41
C THR A 32 11.05 -4.10 -5.57
N ARG A 33 10.84 -4.73 -6.72
CA ARG A 33 10.25 -4.10 -7.90
C ARG A 33 8.75 -4.30 -7.84
N VAL A 34 8.02 -3.20 -7.81
CA VAL A 34 6.56 -3.18 -7.70
C VAL A 34 5.99 -2.56 -8.96
N ALA A 35 5.00 -3.24 -9.56
CA ALA A 35 4.19 -2.63 -10.60
C ALA A 35 2.93 -2.00 -10.02
N LEU A 36 2.60 -0.77 -10.44
CA LEU A 36 1.30 -0.17 -10.12
C LEU A 36 0.33 -0.41 -11.28
N VAL A 37 -0.75 -1.13 -11.02
CA VAL A 37 -1.73 -1.56 -12.02
C VAL A 37 -3.11 -1.04 -11.61
N GLY A 38 -3.95 -0.68 -12.59
CA GLY A 38 -5.32 -0.22 -12.36
C GLY A 38 -5.73 0.84 -13.37
N PRO A 39 -7.02 1.18 -13.45
CA PRO A 39 -7.54 2.09 -14.47
C PRO A 39 -6.98 3.51 -14.33
N THR A 40 -7.07 4.29 -15.40
CA THR A 40 -6.73 5.72 -15.37
C THR A 40 -7.60 6.44 -14.34
N GLY A 41 -6.97 7.24 -13.48
CA GLY A 41 -7.68 7.96 -12.41
C GLY A 41 -8.06 7.11 -11.20
N ALA A 42 -7.55 5.87 -11.07
CA ALA A 42 -7.67 5.05 -9.86
C ALA A 42 -6.76 5.52 -8.69
N GLY A 43 -6.06 6.65 -8.84
CA GLY A 43 -5.24 7.23 -7.77
C GLY A 43 -3.79 6.76 -7.70
N LYS A 44 -3.26 6.05 -8.70
CA LYS A 44 -1.85 5.58 -8.73
C LYS A 44 -0.83 6.71 -8.49
N THR A 45 -0.94 7.81 -9.23
CA THR A 45 -0.02 8.96 -9.09
C THR A 45 -0.18 9.63 -7.73
N THR A 46 -1.41 9.77 -7.24
CA THR A 46 -1.69 10.31 -5.90
C THR A 46 -1.13 9.42 -4.81
N PHE A 47 -1.22 8.09 -4.96
CA PHE A 47 -0.65 7.13 -4.03
C PHE A 47 0.86 7.27 -3.93
N LEU A 48 1.56 7.38 -5.07
CA LEU A 48 2.98 7.65 -5.09
C LEU A 48 3.32 8.99 -4.44
N ALA A 49 2.53 10.03 -4.70
CA ALA A 49 2.76 11.34 -4.12
C ALA A 49 2.56 11.36 -2.59
N ALA A 50 1.65 10.53 -2.08
CA ALA A 50 1.38 10.39 -0.66
C ALA A 50 2.42 9.55 0.10
N LEU A 51 3.22 8.77 -0.61
CA LEU A 51 4.19 7.84 -0.02
C LEU A 51 5.24 8.52 0.89
N PRO A 52 5.95 9.60 0.49
CA PRO A 52 6.90 10.28 1.38
C PRO A 52 6.24 10.80 2.67
N ILE A 53 4.98 11.26 2.57
CA ILE A 53 4.22 11.77 3.71
C ILE A 53 3.90 10.63 4.69
N ALA A 54 3.47 9.48 4.17
CA ALA A 54 3.15 8.31 4.98
C ALA A 54 4.40 7.66 5.58
N ALA A 55 5.50 7.62 4.82
CA ALA A 55 6.80 7.17 5.30
C ALA A 55 7.25 8.02 6.50
N ALA A 56 7.27 9.35 6.34
CA ALA A 56 7.68 10.27 7.40
C ALA A 56 6.84 10.09 8.67
N LYS A 57 5.51 9.93 8.53
CA LYS A 57 4.60 9.68 9.66
C LYS A 57 4.86 8.36 10.38
N ALA A 58 5.37 7.36 9.68
CA ALA A 58 5.73 6.07 10.24
C ALA A 58 7.20 6.00 10.70
N SER A 59 7.89 7.14 10.83
CA SER A 59 9.32 7.21 11.17
C SER A 59 10.23 6.50 10.16
N TRP A 60 9.80 6.48 8.89
CA TRP A 60 10.63 6.11 7.76
C TRP A 60 11.12 7.37 7.06
N THR A 61 12.39 7.35 6.68
CA THR A 61 13.01 8.32 5.77
C THR A 61 12.97 7.75 4.37
N MET A 62 12.76 8.60 3.37
CA MET A 62 12.65 8.18 1.97
C MET A 62 13.50 9.10 1.10
N THR A 63 14.31 8.51 0.23
CA THR A 63 15.28 9.22 -0.64
C THR A 63 15.24 8.66 -2.05
N GLY A 64 15.42 9.51 -3.06
CA GLY A 64 15.62 9.14 -4.46
C GLY A 64 16.96 8.46 -4.67
N LEU A 65 16.95 7.39 -5.47
CA LEU A 65 18.17 6.72 -5.94
C LEU A 65 18.69 7.31 -7.26
N ASP A 66 17.95 8.27 -7.84
CA ASP A 66 18.31 9.07 -9.00
C ASP A 66 17.61 10.45 -8.94
N GLY A 67 18.05 11.37 -9.80
CA GLY A 67 17.55 12.76 -9.79
C GLY A 67 16.07 12.90 -10.15
N GLU A 68 15.53 12.01 -10.99
CA GLU A 68 14.10 12.02 -11.34
C GLU A 68 13.24 11.58 -10.16
N SER A 69 13.66 10.52 -9.48
CA SER A 69 12.99 9.97 -8.30
C SER A 69 13.03 10.92 -7.11
N GLU A 70 14.17 11.60 -6.89
CA GLU A 70 14.31 12.62 -5.83
C GLU A 70 13.42 13.84 -6.12
N ARG A 71 13.47 14.35 -7.36
CA ARG A 71 12.63 15.47 -7.80
C ARG A 71 11.15 15.16 -7.63
N PHE A 72 10.71 13.96 -7.98
CA PHE A 72 9.33 13.55 -7.78
C PHE A 72 8.92 13.59 -6.30
N LEU A 73 9.77 13.15 -5.36
CA LEU A 73 9.44 13.20 -3.93
C LEU A 73 9.23 14.64 -3.45
N GLY A 74 10.13 15.55 -3.84
CA GLY A 74 10.02 16.97 -3.50
C GLY A 74 8.74 17.61 -4.06
N GLU A 75 8.48 17.41 -5.35
CA GLU A 75 7.29 17.96 -6.03
C GLU A 75 5.99 17.37 -5.47
N ALA A 76 5.96 16.07 -5.20
CA ALA A 76 4.80 15.39 -4.64
C ALA A 76 4.41 15.91 -3.25
N ALA A 77 5.42 16.08 -2.38
CA ALA A 77 5.19 16.59 -1.03
C ALA A 77 4.69 18.04 -1.06
N ASP A 78 5.30 18.89 -1.90
CA ASP A 78 4.86 20.29 -2.06
C ASP A 78 3.44 20.39 -2.63
N LEU A 79 3.11 19.59 -3.64
CA LEU A 79 1.77 19.56 -4.23
C LEU A 79 0.69 19.22 -3.19
N LEU A 80 0.87 18.12 -2.46
CA LEU A 80 -0.15 17.65 -1.52
C LEU A 80 -0.20 18.49 -0.24
N ILE A 81 0.96 18.90 0.31
CA ILE A 81 1.02 19.60 1.60
C ILE A 81 0.94 21.12 1.41
N GLY A 82 1.81 21.66 0.57
CA GLY A 82 1.95 23.11 0.35
C GLY A 82 0.81 23.67 -0.49
N GLN A 83 0.60 23.09 -1.68
CA GLN A 83 -0.38 23.59 -2.66
C GLN A 83 -1.78 23.03 -2.45
N ARG A 84 -1.92 21.98 -1.63
CA ARG A 84 -3.19 21.26 -1.40
C ARG A 84 -3.87 20.82 -2.71
N ALA A 85 -3.06 20.46 -3.69
CA ALA A 85 -3.49 20.10 -5.03
C ALA A 85 -3.12 18.65 -5.35
N PHE A 86 -4.00 17.96 -6.07
CA PHE A 86 -3.70 16.62 -6.56
C PHE A 86 -2.73 16.66 -7.74
N PRO A 87 -1.78 15.72 -7.82
CA PRO A 87 -0.93 15.60 -9.00
C PRO A 87 -1.78 15.24 -10.22
N ARG A 88 -1.41 15.80 -11.37
CA ARG A 88 -2.02 15.40 -12.65
C ARG A 88 -1.66 13.94 -12.94
N ASN A 89 -2.53 13.24 -13.67
CA ASN A 89 -2.24 11.89 -14.16
C ASN A 89 -0.89 11.89 -14.89
N THR A 90 0.01 11.01 -14.45
CA THR A 90 1.33 10.86 -15.06
C THR A 90 1.19 10.57 -16.55
N LYS A 91 1.83 11.40 -17.38
CA LYS A 91 2.01 11.10 -18.80
C LYS A 91 3.26 10.23 -18.96
N GLY A 92 3.16 9.15 -19.74
CA GLY A 92 4.27 8.21 -19.93
C GLY A 92 4.32 7.10 -18.87
N ARG A 93 5.46 6.40 -18.83
CA ARG A 93 5.72 5.26 -17.94
C ARG A 93 7.07 5.43 -17.19
N PRO A 94 7.21 6.46 -16.34
CA PRO A 94 8.46 6.69 -15.61
C PRO A 94 8.76 5.51 -14.66
N THR A 95 10.04 5.24 -14.46
CA THR A 95 10.48 4.29 -13.44
C THR A 95 11.03 5.08 -12.27
N TYR A 96 10.45 4.92 -11.09
CA TYR A 96 10.93 5.57 -9.87
C TYR A 96 11.69 4.60 -8.98
N ARG A 97 12.76 5.07 -8.37
CA ARG A 97 13.63 4.29 -7.50
C ARG A 97 13.89 5.05 -6.21
N TRP A 98 13.43 4.48 -5.10
CA TRP A 98 13.57 5.08 -3.79
C TRP A 98 14.18 4.11 -2.79
N ARG A 99 14.91 4.66 -1.82
CA ARG A 99 15.32 3.95 -0.61
C ARG A 99 14.51 4.46 0.55
N MET A 100 13.86 3.54 1.24
CA MET A 100 13.19 3.76 2.50
C MET A 100 14.09 3.25 3.63
N SER A 101 14.32 4.06 4.66
CA SER A 101 15.13 3.66 5.80
C SER A 101 14.51 4.04 7.13
N THR A 102 14.64 3.14 8.11
CA THR A 102 14.23 3.40 9.49
C THR A 102 15.26 2.83 10.45
N GLU A 103 15.28 3.35 11.68
CA GLU A 103 16.09 2.81 12.77
C GLU A 103 15.21 2.01 13.71
N ILE A 104 15.70 0.85 14.06
CA ILE A 104 15.00 -0.14 14.89
C ILE A 104 15.90 -0.54 16.05
N THR A 105 15.29 -0.71 17.21
CA THR A 105 15.99 -1.18 18.40
C THR A 105 15.83 -2.69 18.49
N VAL A 106 16.93 -3.42 18.36
CA VAL A 106 16.95 -4.89 18.47
C VAL A 106 17.49 -5.28 19.85
N PRO A 107 16.81 -6.18 20.59
CA PRO A 107 17.33 -6.72 21.83
C PRO A 107 18.51 -7.66 21.54
N GLY A 108 19.68 -7.33 22.07
CA GLY A 108 20.89 -8.15 22.07
C GLY A 108 21.01 -8.95 23.37
N ARG A 109 21.42 -10.22 23.24
CA ARG A 109 21.65 -11.12 24.37
C ARG A 109 23.16 -11.20 24.67
N ARG A 110 23.58 -10.81 25.87
CA ARG A 110 24.87 -11.18 26.45
C ARG A 110 24.64 -12.02 27.71
N PHE A 111 25.63 -12.83 28.06
CA PHE A 111 25.59 -13.80 29.16
C PHE A 111 25.32 -13.19 30.56
N PHE A 112 25.41 -11.85 30.69
CA PHE A 112 25.05 -11.07 31.88
C PHE A 112 24.47 -9.71 31.46
N GLY A 113 23.18 -9.66 31.09
CA GLY A 113 22.43 -8.41 30.85
C GLY A 113 21.88 -8.26 29.43
N ALA A 114 20.66 -7.70 29.32
CA ALA A 114 20.05 -7.31 28.06
C ALA A 114 20.70 -5.99 27.58
N THR A 115 21.21 -5.98 26.34
CA THR A 115 21.72 -4.78 25.69
C THR A 115 20.85 -4.48 24.47
N THR A 116 20.49 -3.23 24.23
CA THR A 116 19.74 -2.83 23.03
C THR A 116 20.72 -2.27 21.99
N ARG A 117 20.58 -2.69 20.73
CA ARG A 117 21.36 -2.17 19.61
C ARG A 117 20.42 -1.51 18.60
N SER A 118 20.69 -0.24 18.25
CA SER A 118 20.03 0.38 17.09
C SER A 118 20.64 -0.18 15.80
N THR A 119 19.81 -0.63 14.87
CA THR A 119 20.24 -1.01 13.53
C THR A 119 19.37 -0.31 12.49
N ARG A 120 19.94 -0.01 11.32
CA ARG A 120 19.22 0.63 10.23
C ARG A 120 18.69 -0.43 9.28
N VAL A 121 17.40 -0.39 8.96
CA VAL A 121 16.78 -1.19 7.90
C VAL A 121 16.69 -0.34 6.65
N ASN A 122 17.10 -0.88 5.51
CA ASN A 122 16.96 -0.22 4.22
C ASN A 122 16.10 -1.10 3.30
N LEU A 123 15.08 -0.49 2.69
CA LEU A 123 14.21 -1.12 1.70
C LEU A 123 14.29 -0.31 0.41
N ASP A 124 14.81 -0.91 -0.66
CA ASP A 124 14.87 -0.30 -1.99
C ASP A 124 13.58 -0.64 -2.75
N LEU A 125 12.80 0.38 -3.07
CA LEU A 125 11.57 0.29 -3.85
C LEU A 125 11.82 0.76 -5.27
N THR A 126 11.53 -0.10 -6.25
CA THR A 126 11.50 0.30 -7.67
C THR A 126 10.06 0.21 -8.18
N VAL A 127 9.50 1.31 -8.63
CA VAL A 127 8.16 1.37 -9.21
C VAL A 127 8.27 1.36 -10.73
N ASN A 128 7.66 0.36 -11.36
CA ASN A 128 7.63 0.19 -12.82
C ASN A 128 6.17 0.04 -13.30
N HIS A 129 5.96 0.15 -14.61
CA HIS A 129 4.67 -0.04 -15.27
C HIS A 129 4.56 -1.37 -16.02
N ASN A 130 5.60 -2.21 -16.01
CA ASN A 130 5.57 -3.56 -16.56
C ASN A 130 5.45 -4.60 -15.43
N PRO A 131 4.25 -5.18 -15.19
CA PRO A 131 4.04 -6.18 -14.17
C PRO A 131 4.94 -7.41 -14.30
N GLY A 132 5.23 -7.87 -15.53
CA GLY A 132 6.03 -9.08 -15.77
C GLY A 132 7.52 -8.93 -15.43
N ALA A 133 8.00 -7.70 -15.22
CA ALA A 133 9.37 -7.41 -14.81
C ALA A 133 9.50 -7.10 -13.31
N CYS A 134 8.40 -7.21 -12.56
CA CYS A 134 8.33 -6.86 -11.14
C CYS A 134 8.26 -8.10 -10.24
N ASP A 135 8.65 -7.95 -8.99
CA ASP A 135 8.57 -9.01 -7.98
C ASP A 135 7.15 -9.05 -7.37
N ALA A 136 6.44 -7.93 -7.46
CA ALA A 136 5.09 -7.75 -6.92
C ALA A 136 4.25 -6.74 -7.71
N VAL A 137 2.94 -6.77 -7.46
CA VAL A 137 1.96 -5.86 -8.05
C VAL A 137 1.17 -5.18 -6.93
N ILE A 138 0.97 -3.86 -7.05
CA ILE A 138 -0.10 -3.16 -6.33
C ILE A 138 -1.20 -2.87 -7.35
N TYR A 139 -2.35 -3.50 -7.15
CA TYR A 139 -3.52 -3.30 -7.98
C TYR A 139 -4.48 -2.30 -7.33
N PHE A 140 -4.78 -1.22 -8.04
CA PHE A 140 -5.71 -0.16 -7.62
C PHE A 140 -7.10 -0.47 -8.16
N PHE A 141 -7.96 -0.96 -7.27
CA PHE A 141 -9.36 -1.18 -7.53
C PHE A 141 -10.15 0.09 -7.23
N ASP A 142 -10.79 0.67 -8.24
CA ASP A 142 -11.60 1.89 -8.12
C ASP A 142 -13.09 1.54 -8.29
N PRO A 143 -13.83 1.32 -7.20
CA PRO A 143 -15.22 0.88 -7.26
C PRO A 143 -16.18 1.94 -7.82
N THR A 144 -15.73 3.19 -7.95
CA THR A 144 -16.55 4.28 -8.50
C THR A 144 -16.45 4.36 -10.03
N ARG A 145 -15.62 3.51 -10.66
CA ARG A 145 -15.46 3.48 -12.11
C ARG A 145 -15.99 2.18 -12.70
N PRO A 146 -16.58 2.25 -13.90
CA PRO A 146 -16.93 1.05 -14.63
C PRO A 146 -15.65 0.31 -15.04
N HIS A 147 -15.62 -1.00 -14.76
CA HIS A 147 -14.54 -1.88 -15.17
C HIS A 147 -14.87 -2.41 -16.57
N HIS A 148 -14.21 -1.82 -17.58
CA HIS A 148 -14.28 -2.29 -18.96
C HIS A 148 -12.97 -2.94 -19.43
N ASP A 149 -11.96 -3.01 -18.56
CA ASP A 149 -10.64 -3.50 -18.94
C ASP A 149 -10.58 -5.04 -19.04
N PRO A 150 -9.83 -5.58 -20.01
CA PRO A 150 -9.42 -6.98 -20.00
C PRO A 150 -8.63 -7.29 -18.73
N ASN A 151 -8.50 -8.57 -18.39
CA ASN A 151 -7.76 -9.05 -17.23
C ASN A 151 -6.46 -8.22 -17.02
N PRO A 152 -6.34 -7.44 -15.92
CA PRO A 152 -5.22 -6.52 -15.72
C PRO A 152 -3.89 -7.23 -15.46
N PHE A 153 -3.94 -8.56 -15.31
CA PHE A 153 -2.82 -9.45 -15.10
C PHE A 153 -2.50 -10.29 -16.36
N THR A 154 -3.09 -9.98 -17.51
CA THR A 154 -2.79 -10.68 -18.76
C THR A 154 -1.29 -10.64 -19.06
N GLY A 155 -0.70 -11.81 -19.35
CA GLY A 155 0.73 -11.94 -19.63
C GLY A 155 1.62 -12.06 -18.38
N LEU A 156 1.06 -11.93 -17.17
CA LEU A 156 1.69 -12.43 -15.96
C LEU A 156 1.52 -13.95 -15.95
N GLY A 157 2.54 -14.69 -16.38
CA GLY A 157 2.57 -16.14 -16.17
C GLY A 157 2.53 -16.49 -14.66
N PRO A 158 2.51 -17.79 -14.32
CA PRO A 158 2.53 -18.26 -12.93
C PRO A 158 3.91 -18.03 -12.31
N LEU A 159 4.23 -16.77 -12.00
CA LEU A 159 5.43 -16.35 -11.31
C LEU A 159 5.11 -16.18 -9.81
N PRO A 160 6.10 -16.21 -8.90
CA PRO A 160 5.89 -16.08 -7.45
C PRO A 160 5.48 -14.65 -7.03
N HIS A 161 4.86 -13.89 -7.93
CA HIS A 161 4.44 -12.53 -7.69
C HIS A 161 3.46 -12.47 -6.53
N ARG A 162 3.60 -11.41 -5.75
CA ARG A 162 2.65 -11.05 -4.69
C ARG A 162 1.80 -9.89 -5.18
N VAL A 163 0.51 -9.90 -4.86
CA VAL A 163 -0.42 -8.82 -5.22
C VAL A 163 -1.03 -8.20 -3.99
N ALA A 164 -0.88 -6.89 -3.86
CA ALA A 164 -1.61 -6.07 -2.91
C ALA A 164 -2.78 -5.39 -3.64
N VAL A 165 -3.99 -5.81 -3.32
CA VAL A 165 -5.24 -5.27 -3.89
C VAL A 165 -5.70 -4.12 -3.02
N CYS A 166 -5.61 -2.91 -3.55
CA CYS A 166 -6.01 -1.68 -2.87
C CYS A 166 -7.40 -1.27 -3.36
N VAL A 167 -8.43 -1.41 -2.51
CA VAL A 167 -9.72 -0.75 -2.71
C VAL A 167 -9.48 0.74 -2.44
N THR A 168 -9.62 1.54 -3.48
CA THR A 168 -9.29 2.98 -3.46
C THR A 168 -10.52 3.82 -3.17
N LYS A 169 -10.30 5.13 -2.96
CA LYS A 169 -11.35 6.13 -2.73
C LYS A 169 -12.23 5.81 -1.53
N CYS A 170 -11.66 5.24 -0.46
CA CYS A 170 -12.41 4.98 0.76
C CYS A 170 -12.92 6.25 1.46
N ASP A 171 -12.45 7.43 1.02
CA ASP A 171 -12.96 8.76 1.37
C ASP A 171 -14.24 9.14 0.62
N ASP A 172 -14.53 8.56 -0.55
CA ASP A 172 -15.78 8.78 -1.27
C ASP A 172 -16.96 8.23 -0.46
N PRO A 173 -18.03 9.00 -0.21
CA PRO A 173 -19.17 8.54 0.60
C PRO A 173 -19.79 7.21 0.14
N SER A 174 -19.83 6.96 -1.17
CA SER A 174 -20.40 5.75 -1.76
C SER A 174 -19.55 4.50 -1.50
N VAL A 175 -18.24 4.69 -1.29
CA VAL A 175 -17.28 3.62 -0.98
C VAL A 175 -17.11 3.50 0.53
N ARG A 176 -17.02 4.63 1.25
CA ARG A 176 -16.81 4.72 2.70
C ARG A 176 -17.84 3.90 3.46
N THR A 177 -19.12 4.04 3.10
CA THR A 177 -20.23 3.29 3.69
C THR A 177 -20.08 1.78 3.53
N ARG A 178 -19.39 1.34 2.48
CA ARG A 178 -19.11 -0.08 2.22
C ARG A 178 -17.82 -0.58 2.85
N THR A 179 -16.89 0.30 3.23
CA THR A 179 -15.58 -0.05 3.81
C THR A 179 -15.52 0.02 5.33
N THR A 180 -16.31 0.89 5.97
CA THR A 180 -16.19 1.16 7.42
C THR A 180 -16.45 -0.09 8.25
N GLY A 181 -15.49 -0.45 9.11
CA GLY A 181 -15.60 -1.57 10.04
C GLY A 181 -15.53 -2.96 9.40
N ARG A 182 -15.19 -3.05 8.11
CA ARG A 182 -15.19 -4.30 7.34
C ARG A 182 -13.79 -4.70 6.91
N GLN A 183 -13.58 -6.01 6.71
CA GLN A 183 -12.32 -6.51 6.19
C GLN A 183 -12.12 -6.09 4.73
N PRO A 184 -10.94 -5.60 4.33
CA PRO A 184 -10.68 -5.20 2.94
C PRO A 184 -10.96 -6.28 1.91
N ALA A 185 -10.69 -7.55 2.27
CA ALA A 185 -10.99 -8.69 1.40
C ALA A 185 -12.49 -8.81 1.16
N GLU A 186 -13.31 -8.86 2.20
CA GLU A 186 -14.78 -8.93 2.09
C GLU A 186 -15.33 -7.78 1.25
N VAL A 187 -14.85 -6.56 1.51
CA VAL A 187 -15.27 -5.37 0.75
C VAL A 187 -14.96 -5.52 -0.74
N PHE A 188 -13.75 -5.94 -1.09
CA PHE A 188 -13.38 -6.17 -2.48
C PHE A 188 -14.27 -7.24 -3.14
N HIS A 189 -14.51 -8.36 -2.47
CA HIS A 189 -15.30 -9.46 -3.01
C HIS A 189 -16.74 -9.04 -3.27
N ASP A 190 -17.38 -8.33 -2.34
CA ASP A 190 -18.74 -7.81 -2.49
C ASP A 190 -18.85 -6.76 -3.62
N LEU A 191 -17.87 -5.86 -3.72
CA LEU A 191 -17.82 -4.87 -4.78
C LEU A 191 -17.66 -5.53 -6.16
N CYS A 192 -16.95 -6.67 -6.24
CA CYS A 192 -16.83 -7.44 -7.49
C CYS A 192 -18.08 -8.25 -7.82
N GLN A 193 -18.88 -8.67 -6.84
CA GLN A 193 -20.16 -9.36 -7.08
C GLN A 193 -21.22 -8.42 -7.67
N THR A 194 -21.19 -7.16 -7.26
CA THR A 194 -22.21 -6.15 -7.62
C THR A 194 -21.82 -5.29 -8.82
N SER A 195 -20.71 -5.59 -9.49
CA SER A 195 -20.19 -4.80 -10.61
C SER A 195 -19.63 -5.67 -11.75
N ALA A 196 -19.30 -5.04 -12.88
CA ALA A 196 -18.59 -5.68 -13.99
C ALA A 196 -17.16 -6.16 -13.62
N ALA A 197 -16.70 -5.92 -12.38
CA ALA A 197 -15.38 -6.32 -11.91
C ALA A 197 -15.26 -7.79 -11.49
N HIS A 198 -16.30 -8.61 -11.67
CA HIS A 198 -16.24 -10.05 -11.41
C HIS A 198 -15.04 -10.72 -12.12
N SER A 199 -14.76 -10.33 -13.37
CA SER A 199 -13.60 -10.82 -14.13
C SER A 199 -12.25 -10.52 -13.48
N VAL A 200 -12.12 -9.40 -12.77
CA VAL A 200 -10.89 -9.03 -12.05
C VAL A 200 -10.68 -9.94 -10.86
N ARG A 201 -11.74 -10.23 -10.10
CA ARG A 201 -11.66 -11.16 -8.96
C ARG A 201 -11.22 -12.55 -9.42
N GLU A 202 -11.84 -13.06 -10.48
CA GLU A 202 -11.46 -14.35 -11.06
C GLU A 202 -10.01 -14.33 -11.57
N ALA A 203 -9.59 -13.24 -12.22
CA ALA A 203 -8.22 -13.10 -12.68
C ALA A 203 -7.20 -13.13 -11.53
N ILE A 204 -7.49 -12.51 -10.38
CA ILE A 204 -6.63 -12.58 -9.20
C ILE A 204 -6.54 -14.02 -8.71
N ALA A 205 -7.68 -14.69 -8.53
CA ALA A 205 -7.74 -16.06 -8.04
C ALA A 205 -7.01 -17.07 -8.96
N HIS A 206 -7.04 -16.83 -10.27
CA HIS A 206 -6.33 -17.68 -11.24
C HIS A 206 -4.83 -17.38 -11.32
N THR A 207 -4.41 -16.13 -11.10
CA THR A 207 -3.01 -15.71 -11.30
C THR A 207 -2.17 -15.85 -10.03
N PHE A 208 -2.77 -15.62 -8.85
CA PHE A 208 -2.05 -15.53 -7.59
C PHE A 208 -2.57 -16.56 -6.59
N LYS A 209 -1.64 -17.19 -5.86
CA LYS A 209 -2.00 -18.04 -4.73
C LYS A 209 -2.60 -17.18 -3.59
N PRO A 210 -3.51 -17.72 -2.77
CA PRO A 210 -4.09 -16.99 -1.63
C PRO A 210 -3.03 -16.39 -0.69
N GLU A 211 -1.94 -17.11 -0.40
CA GLU A 211 -0.85 -16.63 0.46
C GLU A 211 -0.05 -15.46 -0.14
N ASN A 212 -0.14 -15.27 -1.46
CA ASN A 212 0.49 -14.20 -2.22
C ASN A 212 -0.46 -13.03 -2.50
N THR A 213 -1.64 -13.02 -1.87
CA THR A 213 -2.66 -12.00 -2.08
C THR A 213 -3.02 -11.35 -0.74
N ARG A 214 -2.90 -10.02 -0.65
CA ARG A 214 -3.45 -9.24 0.46
C ARG A 214 -4.30 -8.09 -0.03
N TYR A 215 -5.31 -7.75 0.76
CA TYR A 215 -6.29 -6.72 0.46
C TYR A 215 -6.14 -5.56 1.44
N TYR A 216 -6.28 -4.35 0.92
CA TYR A 216 -6.15 -3.11 1.66
C TYR A 216 -7.26 -2.14 1.26
N THR A 217 -7.78 -1.39 2.22
CA THR A 217 -8.55 -0.18 1.96
C THR A 217 -7.59 0.99 2.01
N THR A 218 -7.55 1.78 0.95
CA THR A 218 -6.56 2.86 0.80
C THR A 218 -7.26 4.15 0.38
N SER A 219 -6.83 5.25 0.98
CA SER A 219 -7.09 6.58 0.44
C SER A 219 -5.77 7.30 0.32
N ALA A 220 -5.40 7.64 -0.91
CA ALA A 220 -4.16 8.32 -1.19
C ALA A 220 -4.13 9.72 -0.54
N VAL A 221 -5.29 10.32 -0.29
CA VAL A 221 -5.46 11.51 0.53
C VAL A 221 -6.78 11.40 1.28
N GLY A 222 -6.71 11.09 2.58
CA GLY A 222 -7.85 11.31 3.45
C GLY A 222 -7.99 12.81 3.69
N PHE A 223 -8.98 13.44 3.06
CA PHE A 223 -9.57 14.65 3.63
C PHE A 223 -10.39 14.21 4.83
N HIS A 224 -9.72 13.95 5.96
CA HIS A 224 -10.46 13.89 7.20
C HIS A 224 -10.76 15.32 7.60
N ASP A 225 -11.93 15.82 7.21
CA ASP A 225 -12.51 16.98 7.84
C ASP A 225 -13.12 16.53 9.18
N PRO A 226 -12.60 16.96 10.35
CA PRO A 226 -13.34 16.81 11.59
C PRO A 226 -14.48 17.84 11.69
N ALA A 227 -14.56 18.81 10.75
CA ALA A 227 -15.43 19.97 10.78
C ALA A 227 -16.57 19.94 9.73
N GLU A 228 -17.28 18.81 9.62
CA GLU A 228 -18.76 18.91 9.49
C GLU A 228 -19.39 19.53 10.77
N SER A 229 -18.59 19.91 11.77
CA SER A 229 -18.92 20.97 12.73
C SER A 229 -18.18 22.29 12.39
N ASN A 230 -18.85 23.18 11.67
CA ASN A 230 -18.68 24.64 11.75
C ASN A 230 -17.35 25.24 11.21
N GLY A 231 -17.23 25.36 9.89
CA GLY A 231 -16.71 26.58 9.25
C GLY A 231 -15.21 26.92 9.37
N HIS A 232 -14.32 25.96 9.62
CA HIS A 232 -12.86 26.19 9.61
C HIS A 232 -12.17 25.60 8.35
N PRO A 233 -11.09 26.23 7.85
CA PRO A 233 -10.54 25.94 6.53
C PRO A 233 -9.79 24.60 6.47
N HIS A 234 -10.23 23.74 5.53
CA HIS A 234 -9.57 22.58 4.92
C HIS A 234 -8.53 21.84 5.77
N ALA A 235 -8.92 20.68 6.31
CA ALA A 235 -8.05 19.76 7.02
C ALA A 235 -6.80 19.35 6.23
N ILE A 236 -5.68 19.21 6.96
CA ILE A 236 -4.39 18.75 6.41
C ILE A 236 -4.56 17.34 5.82
N PRO A 237 -4.18 17.11 4.54
CA PRO A 237 -4.17 15.79 3.93
C PRO A 237 -3.50 14.73 4.82
N ARG A 238 -4.25 13.68 5.17
CA ARG A 238 -3.70 12.52 5.87
C ARG A 238 -3.81 11.30 4.96
N PRO A 239 -2.69 10.80 4.38
CA PRO A 239 -2.73 9.54 3.66
C PRO A 239 -3.25 8.43 4.58
N VAL A 240 -4.24 7.67 4.11
CA VAL A 240 -4.76 6.51 4.84
C VAL A 240 -4.23 5.26 4.15
N ASN A 241 -3.43 4.50 4.91
CA ASN A 241 -3.00 3.16 4.55
C ASN A 241 -2.26 3.02 3.20
N VAL A 242 -1.36 3.95 2.88
CA VAL A 242 -0.54 3.87 1.65
C VAL A 242 0.80 3.15 1.84
N LEU A 243 1.26 3.00 3.09
CA LEU A 243 2.56 2.40 3.40
C LEU A 243 2.50 0.88 3.61
N GLU A 244 1.43 0.36 4.23
CA GLU A 244 1.32 -1.06 4.58
C GLU A 244 1.38 -2.02 3.38
N PRO A 245 0.76 -1.71 2.21
CA PRO A 245 0.91 -2.55 1.03
C PRO A 245 2.37 -2.76 0.64
N LEU A 246 3.18 -1.70 0.70
CA LEU A 246 4.59 -1.74 0.32
C LEU A 246 5.44 -2.51 1.33
N LEU A 247 5.23 -2.27 2.62
CA LEU A 247 5.94 -2.99 3.68
C LEU A 247 5.66 -4.50 3.62
N TRP A 248 4.41 -4.90 3.40
CA TRP A 248 4.09 -6.32 3.26
C TRP A 248 4.78 -6.96 2.04
N LEU A 249 4.77 -6.28 0.89
CA LEU A 249 5.41 -6.76 -0.33
C LEU A 249 6.91 -6.96 -0.16
N GLN A 250 7.57 -6.02 0.53
CA GLN A 250 9.01 -6.06 0.79
C GLN A 250 9.41 -7.12 1.81
N LEU A 251 8.61 -7.31 2.86
CA LEU A 251 8.99 -8.15 4.01
C LEU A 251 8.62 -9.62 3.89
N GLY A 252 7.66 -9.98 3.04
CA GLY A 252 7.31 -11.40 2.84
C GLY A 252 8.00 -12.07 1.65
N GLN A 253 9.18 -11.57 1.26
CA GLN A 253 10.11 -12.21 0.31
C GLN A 253 11.10 -13.16 1.02
N THR A 254 10.86 -13.51 2.29
CA THR A 254 11.70 -14.41 3.11
C THR A 254 11.07 -15.77 3.31
#